data_AF-A0A8J2MUD0-F1
#
_entry.id   AF-A0A8J2MUD0-F1
#
_cell.length_a   1.000
_cell.length_b   1.000
_cell.length_c   1.000
_cell.angle_alpha   90.00
_cell.angle_beta   90.00
_cell.angle_gamma   90.00
#
_symmetry.space_group_name_H-M   'P 1'
#
loop_
_entity.id
_entity.type
_entity.pdbx_description
1 polymer ?
#
loop_
_entity_poly.entity_id
_entity_poly.type
_entity_poly.pdbx_seq_one_letter_code
_entity_poly.pdbx_strand_id
1 'polypeptide(L)'
;MVVYYFLFREKITAFPPGFAIVAGDANRRNVPVRTPNIPQSLWGLDDKTLEALAEKATRFTCLNYRGHSEGALTRYMLLNKTFIDANCANGLRLELMFPSCWDGVAPSTADHKSHVAYPDLVIEGACPEHYDACIPALFYETIWNTAVFRNVSRHFLLSNGDRTGSSYHRDFQNG
;
A
#
# COMPACT_ATOMS: atom_id res chain seq x y z
N MET A 1 -11.57 6.19 7.35
CA MET A 1 -10.21 6.20 6.79
C MET A 1 -9.30 6.86 7.82
N VAL A 2 -8.11 6.32 8.04
CA VAL A 2 -7.09 6.90 8.91
C VAL A 2 -5.81 7.08 8.08
N VAL A 3 -5.10 8.17 8.35
CA VAL A 3 -3.85 8.53 7.68
C VAL A 3 -2.77 8.66 8.73
N TYR A 4 -1.64 7.99 8.50
CA TYR A 4 -0.46 8.05 9.35
C TYR A 4 0.66 8.77 8.63
N TYR A 5 1.39 9.58 9.38
CA TYR A 5 2.63 10.22 8.95
C TYR A 5 3.75 9.63 9.80
N PHE A 6 4.63 8.87 9.16
CA PHE A 6 5.78 8.28 9.84
C PHE A 6 7.05 9.07 9.56
N LEU A 7 7.86 9.22 10.61
CA LEU A 7 9.11 9.95 10.58
C LEU A 7 10.28 8.99 10.80
N PHE A 8 10.48 8.06 9.86
CA PHE A 8 11.44 6.95 10.02
C PHE A 8 12.92 7.33 9.94
N ARG A 9 13.25 8.59 9.62
CA ARG A 9 14.65 9.05 9.47
C ARG A 9 14.92 10.29 10.30
N GLU A 10 16.18 10.48 10.68
CA GLU A 10 16.62 11.66 11.42
C GLU A 10 16.52 12.95 10.59
N LYS A 11 16.85 12.87 9.30
CA LYS A 11 16.73 13.97 8.35
C LYS A 11 15.52 13.75 7.44
N ILE A 12 14.47 14.52 7.68
CA ILE A 12 13.23 14.48 6.89
C ILE A 12 12.99 15.84 6.26
N THR A 13 12.69 15.82 4.96
CA THR A 13 12.26 16.97 4.19
C THR A 13 10.74 17.03 4.21
N ALA A 14 10.16 18.16 4.64
CA ALA A 14 8.72 18.37 4.55
C ALA A 14 8.26 18.35 3.09
N PHE A 15 7.00 17.96 2.84
CA PHE A 15 6.44 18.04 1.50
C PHE A 15 6.48 19.50 1.00
N PRO A 16 7.10 19.79 -0.16
CA PRO A 16 7.10 21.13 -0.72
C PRO A 16 5.68 21.54 -1.18
N PRO A 17 5.39 22.85 -1.36
CA PRO A 17 4.15 23.30 -1.96
C PRO A 17 3.92 22.69 -3.35
N GLY A 18 2.69 22.26 -3.63
CA GLY A 18 2.32 21.60 -4.88
C GLY A 18 2.79 20.14 -4.97
N PHE A 19 3.27 19.56 -3.86
CA PHE A 19 3.72 18.17 -3.87
C PHE A 19 2.56 17.23 -4.10
N ALA A 20 2.65 16.33 -5.08
CA ALA A 20 1.57 15.40 -5.39
C ALA A 20 2.11 14.03 -5.80
N ILE A 21 1.57 12.98 -5.19
CA ILE A 21 1.97 11.59 -5.43
C ILE A 21 0.76 10.67 -5.54
N VAL A 22 0.90 9.66 -6.40
CA VAL A 22 -0.07 8.57 -6.54
C VAL A 22 0.63 7.25 -6.24
N ALA A 23 0.08 6.47 -5.31
CA ALA A 23 0.53 5.12 -5.02
C ALA A 23 -0.53 4.09 -5.42
N GLY A 24 -0.11 2.93 -5.90
CA GLY A 24 -0.99 1.94 -6.52
C GLY A 24 -1.36 2.29 -7.97
N ASP A 25 -2.31 1.57 -8.57
CA ASP A 25 -2.70 1.76 -9.98
C ASP A 25 -4.18 1.43 -10.22
N ALA A 26 -5.02 2.44 -10.43
CA ALA A 26 -6.45 2.30 -10.68
C ALA A 26 -6.83 1.39 -11.87
N ASN A 27 -5.92 1.23 -12.83
CA ASN A 27 -6.15 0.53 -14.10
C ASN A 27 -5.60 -0.89 -14.11
N ARG A 28 -4.88 -1.30 -13.06
CA ARG A 28 -4.36 -2.67 -12.96
C ARG A 28 -5.53 -3.67 -12.88
N ARG A 29 -5.45 -4.75 -13.66
CA ARG A 29 -6.47 -5.82 -13.68
C ARG A 29 -5.89 -7.22 -13.48
N ASN A 30 -4.58 -7.34 -13.62
CA ASN A 30 -3.88 -8.59 -13.41
C ASN A 30 -3.43 -8.68 -11.95
N VAL A 31 -3.39 -9.91 -11.43
CA VAL A 31 -2.82 -10.20 -10.12
C VAL A 31 -1.29 -10.04 -10.19
N PRO A 32 -0.64 -9.38 -9.23
CA PRO A 32 0.81 -9.42 -9.08
C PRO A 32 1.32 -10.87 -9.08
N VAL A 33 2.02 -11.27 -10.14
CA VAL A 33 2.52 -12.65 -10.28
C VAL A 33 3.71 -12.91 -9.34
N ARG A 34 4.33 -11.85 -8.78
CA ARG A 34 5.71 -11.90 -8.25
C ARG A 34 5.89 -11.37 -6.83
N THR A 35 4.87 -11.38 -5.98
CA THR A 35 5.09 -11.04 -4.56
C THR A 35 5.04 -12.28 -3.67
N PRO A 36 6.16 -13.01 -3.51
CA PRO A 36 6.24 -14.09 -2.53
C PRO A 36 5.98 -13.52 -1.13
N ASN A 37 5.16 -14.25 -0.35
CA ASN A 37 4.94 -13.96 1.06
C ASN A 37 6.09 -14.54 1.89
N ILE A 38 7.27 -13.95 1.74
CA ILE A 38 8.47 -14.29 2.50
C ILE A 38 8.87 -13.12 3.39
N PRO A 39 9.47 -13.39 4.57
CA PRO A 39 10.01 -12.35 5.44
C PRO A 39 10.91 -11.37 4.68
N GLN A 40 10.83 -10.08 5.03
CA GLN A 40 11.63 -9.00 4.46
C GLN A 40 13.14 -9.29 4.46
N SER A 41 13.64 -10.02 5.46
CA SER A 41 15.04 -10.44 5.57
C SER A 41 15.49 -11.42 4.48
N LEU A 42 14.55 -12.06 3.77
CA LEU A 42 14.83 -13.02 2.71
C LEU A 42 14.61 -12.43 1.31
N TRP A 43 14.28 -11.14 1.19
CA TRP A 43 14.03 -10.50 -0.11
C TRP A 43 15.31 -10.41 -0.95
N GLY A 44 15.23 -10.95 -2.17
CA GLY A 44 16.28 -10.85 -3.17
C GLY A 44 16.22 -9.54 -3.97
N LEU A 45 17.08 -9.41 -4.98
CA LEU A 45 17.08 -8.25 -5.88
C LEU A 45 15.75 -8.09 -6.63
N ASP A 46 15.16 -9.20 -7.08
CA ASP A 46 13.88 -9.19 -7.81
C ASP A 46 12.71 -8.68 -6.95
N ASP A 47 12.76 -8.90 -5.64
CA ASP A 47 11.75 -8.43 -4.67
C ASP A 47 11.86 -6.93 -4.36
N LYS A 48 13.01 -6.33 -4.70
CA LYS A 48 13.36 -4.94 -4.37
C LYS A 48 13.34 -4.02 -5.59
N THR A 49 12.86 -4.51 -6.73
CA THR A 49 12.60 -3.65 -7.89
C THR A 49 11.50 -2.64 -7.56
N LEU A 50 11.49 -1.47 -8.22
CA LEU A 50 10.50 -0.42 -7.99
C LEU A 50 9.06 -0.95 -8.14
N GLU A 51 8.82 -1.77 -9.16
CA GLU A 51 7.52 -2.40 -9.39
C GLU A 51 7.16 -3.38 -8.26
N ALA A 52 8.08 -4.27 -7.87
CA ALA A 52 7.82 -5.22 -6.80
C ALA A 52 7.54 -4.52 -5.47
N LEU A 53 8.27 -3.45 -5.15
CA LEU A 53 8.03 -2.65 -3.93
C LEU A 53 6.68 -1.94 -3.98
N ALA A 54 6.31 -1.35 -5.12
CA ALA A 54 5.01 -0.71 -5.30
C ALA A 54 3.84 -1.69 -5.19
N GLU A 55 3.97 -2.90 -5.75
CA GLU A 55 3.02 -3.99 -5.52
C GLU A 55 3.02 -4.41 -4.06
N LYS A 56 4.17 -4.39 -3.40
CA LYS A 56 4.28 -4.75 -1.99
C LYS A 56 3.69 -3.69 -1.04
N ALA A 57 3.41 -2.49 -1.52
CA ALA A 57 2.88 -1.38 -0.74
C ALA A 57 1.35 -1.40 -0.55
N THR A 58 0.64 -2.26 -1.29
CA THR A 58 -0.83 -2.35 -1.28
C THR A 58 -1.31 -3.68 -0.72
N ARG A 59 -2.15 -3.65 0.33
CA ARG A 59 -2.50 -4.84 1.11
C ARG A 59 -3.93 -4.85 1.63
N PHE A 60 -4.43 -6.05 1.92
CA PHE A 60 -5.81 -6.35 2.33
C PHE A 60 -5.82 -7.21 3.60
N THR A 61 -5.77 -6.56 4.75
CA THR A 61 -5.61 -7.24 6.04
C THR A 61 -6.97 -7.56 6.67
N CYS A 62 -7.09 -8.78 7.18
CA CYS A 62 -8.30 -9.28 7.81
C CYS A 62 -8.35 -8.83 9.28
N LEU A 63 -9.44 -8.18 9.71
CA LEU A 63 -9.56 -7.71 11.10
C LEU A 63 -10.32 -8.73 11.94
N ASN A 64 -9.68 -9.19 13.02
CA ASN A 64 -10.28 -10.04 14.03
C ASN A 64 -9.67 -9.74 15.41
N TYR A 65 -10.31 -8.85 16.16
CA TYR A 65 -9.81 -8.37 17.46
C TYR A 65 -9.96 -9.37 18.60
N ARG A 66 -10.72 -10.46 18.40
CA ARG A 66 -10.89 -11.53 19.39
C ARG A 66 -10.04 -12.76 19.09
N GLY A 67 -9.33 -12.78 17.96
CA GLY A 67 -8.49 -13.87 17.52
C GLY A 67 -7.08 -13.40 17.20
N HIS A 68 -6.45 -14.00 16.19
CA HIS A 68 -5.16 -13.57 15.70
C HIS A 68 -5.29 -12.25 14.93
N SER A 69 -4.73 -11.17 15.47
CA SER A 69 -4.58 -9.90 14.76
C SER A 69 -3.38 -9.95 13.82
N GLU A 70 -3.58 -9.65 12.54
CA GLU A 70 -2.50 -9.52 11.56
C GLU A 70 -1.87 -8.12 11.62
N GLY A 71 -0.57 -8.03 11.39
CA GLY A 71 0.13 -6.76 11.24
C GLY A 71 -0.31 -6.02 9.97
N ALA A 72 0.01 -4.73 9.90
CA ALA A 72 -0.18 -3.98 8.66
C ALA A 72 0.68 -4.58 7.52
N LEU A 73 0.19 -4.44 6.30
CA LEU A 73 0.80 -4.89 5.06
C LEU A 73 1.01 -6.41 4.91
N THR A 74 0.22 -7.24 5.61
CA THR A 74 0.42 -8.69 5.64
C THR A 74 -0.05 -9.43 4.37
N ARG A 75 -1.21 -9.06 3.80
CA ARG A 75 -1.89 -9.87 2.76
C ARG A 75 -1.96 -9.20 1.39
N TYR A 76 -1.44 -9.90 0.38
CA TYR A 76 -1.08 -9.38 -0.95
C TYR A 76 -2.25 -9.19 -1.93
N MET A 77 -3.44 -9.71 -1.63
CA MET A 77 -4.60 -9.66 -2.53
C MET A 77 -5.90 -9.53 -1.77
N LEU A 78 -6.93 -9.02 -2.46
CA LEU A 78 -8.29 -9.05 -1.96
C LEU A 78 -8.72 -10.50 -1.76
N LEU A 79 -9.11 -10.81 -0.52
CA LEU A 79 -9.49 -12.15 -0.10
C LEU A 79 -10.87 -12.49 -0.67
N ASN A 80 -11.08 -13.77 -1.00
CA ASN A 80 -12.39 -14.21 -1.47
C ASN A 80 -13.44 -14.15 -0.35
N LYS A 81 -14.72 -14.12 -0.72
CA LYS A 81 -15.85 -13.98 0.22
C LYS A 81 -15.82 -15.04 1.32
N THR A 82 -15.58 -16.30 0.97
CA THR A 82 -15.56 -17.42 1.93
C THR A 82 -14.50 -17.22 3.01
N PHE A 83 -13.31 -16.77 2.62
CA PHE A 83 -12.24 -16.47 3.56
C PHE A 83 -12.60 -15.28 4.46
N ILE A 84 -13.14 -14.20 3.87
CA ILE A 84 -13.54 -13.00 4.61
C ILE A 84 -14.60 -13.33 5.66
N ASP A 85 -15.63 -14.09 5.29
CA ASP A 85 -16.72 -14.43 6.20
C ASP A 85 -16.26 -15.25 7.41
N ALA A 86 -15.33 -16.18 7.17
CA ALA A 86 -14.79 -17.08 8.18
C ALA A 86 -13.78 -16.40 9.11
N ASN A 87 -12.96 -15.47 8.61
CA ASN A 87 -11.80 -14.97 9.34
C ASN A 87 -11.92 -13.49 9.77
N CYS A 88 -12.64 -12.67 9.02
CA CYS A 88 -12.60 -11.20 9.17
C CYS A 88 -13.80 -10.70 9.98
N ALA A 89 -13.89 -11.15 11.23
CA ALA A 89 -15.01 -10.87 12.13
C ALA A 89 -15.27 -9.36 12.35
N ASN A 90 -14.24 -8.52 12.19
CA ASN A 90 -14.31 -7.07 12.38
C ASN A 90 -14.12 -6.28 11.09
N GLY A 91 -14.18 -6.94 9.93
CA GLY A 91 -14.09 -6.29 8.64
C GLY A 91 -12.74 -6.47 7.93
N LEU A 92 -12.62 -5.83 6.78
CA LEU A 92 -11.43 -5.84 5.94
C LEU A 92 -10.76 -4.47 5.97
N ARG A 93 -9.45 -4.45 6.21
CA ARG A 93 -8.63 -3.24 6.17
C ARG A 93 -7.85 -3.17 4.87
N LEU A 94 -8.15 -2.17 4.06
CA LEU A 94 -7.41 -1.85 2.86
C LEU A 94 -6.29 -0.88 3.24
N GLU A 95 -5.08 -1.24 2.89
CA GLU A 95 -3.84 -0.63 3.38
C GLU A 95 -2.99 -0.22 2.18
N LEU A 96 -2.48 1.01 2.20
CA LEU A 96 -1.58 1.50 1.18
C LEU A 96 -0.49 2.35 1.80
N MET A 97 0.76 1.95 1.55
CA MET A 97 1.96 2.72 1.86
C MET A 97 2.34 3.56 0.64
N PHE A 98 2.67 4.83 0.84
CA PHE A 98 3.23 5.66 -0.21
C PHE A 98 4.77 5.53 -0.27
N PRO A 99 5.38 5.78 -1.43
CA PRO A 99 6.83 5.94 -1.52
C PRO A 99 7.29 7.13 -0.65
N SER A 100 8.46 7.00 -0.03
CA SER A 100 9.01 7.97 0.94
C SER A 100 10.41 8.49 0.58
N CYS A 101 10.93 8.08 -0.58
CA CYS A 101 12.15 8.59 -1.17
C CYS A 101 11.78 9.53 -2.31
N TRP A 102 12.33 10.74 -2.32
CA TRP A 102 12.06 11.80 -3.29
C TRP A 102 13.35 12.18 -4.01
N ASP A 103 13.26 12.47 -5.31
CA ASP A 103 14.40 12.91 -6.12
C ASP A 103 14.90 14.32 -5.75
N GLY A 104 14.10 15.09 -5.01
CA GLY A 104 14.46 16.44 -4.58
C GLY A 104 14.35 17.50 -5.69
N VAL A 105 13.84 17.16 -6.87
CA VAL A 105 13.84 18.02 -8.06
C VAL A 105 12.53 18.77 -8.18
N ALA A 106 11.44 18.05 -8.45
CA ALA A 106 10.13 18.63 -8.68
C ALA A 106 9.14 18.16 -7.61
N PRO A 107 8.22 19.03 -7.15
CA PRO A 107 7.18 18.64 -6.20
C PRO A 107 6.24 17.58 -6.81
N SER A 108 6.11 17.54 -8.13
CA SER A 108 5.36 16.49 -8.81
C SER A 108 5.79 16.33 -10.27
N THR A 109 5.45 15.18 -10.85
CA THR A 109 5.64 14.84 -12.27
C THR A 109 4.28 14.63 -12.93
N ALA A 110 4.23 14.60 -14.27
CA ALA A 110 2.97 14.42 -15.00
C ALA A 110 2.24 13.11 -14.67
N ASP A 111 2.98 12.07 -14.25
CA ASP A 111 2.44 10.79 -13.81
C ASP A 111 2.23 10.71 -12.28
N HIS A 112 2.63 11.74 -11.53
CA HIS A 112 2.65 11.79 -10.07
C HIS A 112 3.38 10.61 -9.40
N LYS A 113 4.31 9.96 -10.11
CA LYS A 113 4.98 8.72 -9.65
C LYS A 113 6.48 8.76 -9.85
N SER A 114 6.97 9.23 -10.99
CA SER A 114 8.39 9.08 -11.35
C SER A 114 9.36 9.90 -10.51
N HIS A 115 8.90 10.89 -9.74
CA HIS A 115 9.75 11.69 -8.85
C HIS A 115 9.91 11.07 -7.45
N VAL A 116 9.23 9.96 -7.16
CA VAL A 116 9.30 9.27 -5.88
C VAL A 116 9.57 7.77 -6.02
N ALA A 117 10.20 7.20 -5.01
CA ALA A 117 10.52 5.78 -4.94
C ALA A 117 10.25 5.19 -3.55
N TYR A 118 10.00 3.88 -3.51
CA TYR A 118 9.94 3.14 -2.26
C TYR A 118 11.35 2.86 -1.75
N PRO A 119 11.57 2.90 -0.42
CA PRO A 119 12.76 2.32 0.16
C PRO A 119 12.73 0.79 0.00
N ASP A 120 13.88 0.15 0.14
CA ASP A 120 14.06 -1.27 -0.20
C ASP A 120 13.29 -2.27 0.69
N LEU A 121 12.65 -1.80 1.77
CA LEU A 121 11.72 -2.57 2.61
C LEU A 121 10.30 -1.98 2.63
N VAL A 122 9.92 -1.22 1.59
CA VAL A 122 8.61 -0.55 1.38
C VAL A 122 8.31 0.59 2.37
N ILE A 123 8.39 0.31 3.66
CA ILE A 123 8.10 1.27 4.73
C ILE A 123 9.40 1.99 5.15
N GLU A 124 10.42 1.19 5.45
CA GLU A 124 11.74 1.60 5.92
C GLU A 124 12.81 1.09 4.93
N GLY A 125 14.08 1.26 5.27
CA GLY A 125 15.21 0.77 4.49
C GLY A 125 15.97 1.85 3.74
N ALA A 126 16.79 1.48 2.78
CA ALA A 126 17.58 2.39 1.97
C ALA A 126 16.75 2.95 0.79
N CYS A 127 16.91 4.25 0.51
CA CYS A 127 16.40 4.82 -0.73
C CYS A 127 17.29 4.39 -1.91
N PRO A 128 16.71 4.18 -3.10
CA PRO A 128 17.50 3.93 -4.29
C PRO A 128 18.33 5.16 -4.68
N GLU A 129 19.37 4.94 -5.48
CA GLU A 129 20.19 6.02 -6.04
C GLU A 129 19.31 7.06 -6.75
N HIS A 130 19.66 8.34 -6.60
CA HIS A 130 18.93 9.51 -7.10
C HIS A 130 17.61 9.86 -6.38
N TYR A 131 17.25 9.19 -5.28
CA TYR A 131 16.09 9.52 -4.44
C TYR A 131 16.49 9.79 -2.98
N ASP A 132 17.52 10.61 -2.79
CA ASP A 132 18.19 10.78 -1.48
C ASP A 132 17.36 11.60 -0.47
N ALA A 133 16.38 12.38 -0.94
CA ALA A 133 15.55 13.20 -0.07
C ALA A 133 14.44 12.35 0.57
N CYS A 134 14.49 12.18 1.88
CA CYS A 134 13.49 11.41 2.61
C CYS A 134 12.35 12.31 3.04
N ILE A 135 11.12 11.95 2.67
CA ILE A 135 9.89 12.68 3.02
C ILE A 135 9.11 11.87 4.07
N PRO A 136 8.13 12.48 4.79
CA PRO A 136 7.29 11.73 5.71
C PRO A 136 6.62 10.56 4.97
N ALA A 137 6.73 9.36 5.55
CA ALA A 137 6.14 8.19 4.92
C ALA A 137 4.65 8.14 5.25
N LEU A 138 3.80 8.09 4.22
CA LEU A 138 2.35 8.09 4.40
C LEU A 138 1.81 6.67 4.36
N PHE A 139 0.96 6.34 5.32
CA PHE A 139 0.21 5.08 5.33
C PHE A 139 -1.28 5.36 5.47
N TYR A 140 -2.06 4.86 4.51
CA TYR A 140 -3.50 5.06 4.45
C TYR A 140 -4.17 3.74 4.73
N GLU A 141 -5.06 3.73 5.73
CA GLU A 141 -5.92 2.58 5.99
C GLU A 141 -7.40 2.94 5.89
N THR A 142 -8.17 2.05 5.29
CA THR A 142 -9.63 2.13 5.24
C THR A 142 -10.22 0.81 5.65
N ILE A 143 -11.04 0.86 6.71
CA ILE A 143 -11.73 -0.29 7.24
C ILE A 143 -13.12 -0.36 6.63
N TRP A 144 -13.45 -1.50 6.05
CA TRP A 144 -14.78 -1.84 5.55
C TRP A 144 -15.40 -2.90 6.47
N ASN A 145 -16.57 -2.59 7.02
CA ASN A 145 -17.34 -3.55 7.80
C ASN A 145 -17.98 -4.60 6.87
N THR A 146 -17.23 -5.63 6.51
CA THR A 146 -17.70 -6.72 5.65
C THR A 146 -18.62 -7.70 6.37
N ALA A 147 -18.58 -7.74 7.71
CA ALA A 147 -19.34 -8.68 8.54
C ALA A 147 -20.86 -8.54 8.37
N VAL A 148 -21.36 -7.33 8.06
CA VAL A 148 -22.79 -7.09 7.80
C VAL A 148 -23.32 -7.81 6.56
N PHE A 149 -22.43 -8.25 5.67
CA PHE A 149 -22.76 -8.97 4.44
C PHE A 149 -22.50 -10.48 4.53
N ARG A 150 -22.26 -11.03 5.72
CA ARG A 150 -21.92 -12.46 5.89
C ARG A 150 -22.97 -13.40 5.27
N ASN A 151 -24.25 -13.06 5.41
CA ASN A 151 -25.36 -13.87 4.87
C ASN A 151 -25.73 -13.53 3.42
N VAL A 152 -24.92 -12.70 2.73
CA VAL A 152 -25.15 -12.32 1.33
C VAL A 152 -24.26 -13.15 0.42
N SER A 153 -24.87 -13.99 -0.43
CA SER A 153 -24.16 -14.81 -1.42
C SER A 153 -23.76 -14.00 -2.66
N ARG A 154 -22.72 -13.18 -2.49
CA ARG A 154 -22.10 -12.30 -3.50
C ARG A 154 -20.58 -12.20 -3.26
N HIS A 155 -19.87 -11.53 -4.16
CA HIS A 155 -18.45 -11.24 -4.01
C HIS A 155 -18.22 -9.76 -3.70
N PHE A 156 -17.12 -9.47 -3.01
CA PHE A 156 -16.60 -8.10 -2.90
C PHE A 156 -15.74 -7.77 -4.12
N LEU A 157 -15.81 -6.52 -4.53
CA LEU A 157 -14.95 -5.92 -5.55
C LEU A 157 -14.70 -4.46 -5.17
N LEU A 158 -13.61 -3.89 -5.68
CA LEU A 158 -13.38 -2.46 -5.65
C LEU A 158 -14.35 -1.75 -6.61
N SER A 159 -14.64 -0.48 -6.37
CA SER A 159 -15.65 0.30 -7.09
C SER A 159 -15.42 0.39 -8.60
N ASN A 160 -14.17 0.23 -9.05
CA ASN A 160 -13.76 0.19 -10.45
C ASN A 160 -13.95 -1.20 -11.12
N GLY A 161 -14.59 -2.16 -10.45
CA GLY A 161 -14.88 -3.49 -10.99
C GLY A 161 -13.84 -4.57 -10.63
N ASP A 162 -12.74 -4.20 -9.98
CA ASP A 162 -11.64 -5.12 -9.70
C ASP A 162 -11.96 -6.09 -8.54
N ARG A 163 -11.87 -7.39 -8.82
CA ARG A 163 -12.08 -8.48 -7.86
C ARG A 163 -10.80 -8.98 -7.20
N THR A 164 -9.65 -8.56 -7.68
CA THR A 164 -8.33 -9.00 -7.22
C THR A 164 -7.73 -8.08 -6.16
N GLY A 165 -8.14 -6.81 -6.18
CA GLY A 165 -7.59 -5.76 -5.33
C GLY A 165 -6.33 -5.09 -5.90
N SER A 166 -5.80 -5.57 -7.02
CA SER A 166 -4.56 -5.03 -7.61
C SER A 166 -4.71 -3.59 -8.10
N SER A 167 -5.95 -3.14 -8.30
CA SER A 167 -6.27 -1.79 -8.77
C SER A 167 -6.40 -0.73 -7.67
N TYR A 168 -6.19 -1.10 -6.41
CA TYR A 168 -6.28 -0.16 -5.32
C TYR A 168 -5.17 0.89 -5.43
N HIS A 169 -5.54 2.15 -5.22
CA HIS A 169 -4.64 3.28 -5.30
C HIS A 169 -5.07 4.35 -4.29
N ARG A 170 -4.16 5.27 -4.00
CA ARG A 170 -4.41 6.48 -3.23
C ARG A 170 -3.57 7.62 -3.78
N ASP A 171 -4.10 8.82 -3.61
CA ASP A 171 -3.49 10.06 -4.05
C ASP A 171 -3.25 10.94 -2.83
N PHE A 172 -2.15 11.68 -2.84
CA PHE A 172 -1.83 12.70 -1.85
C PHE A 172 -1.42 13.97 -2.57
N GLN A 173 -1.91 15.11 -2.09
CA GLN A 173 -1.52 16.43 -2.55
C GLN A 173 -1.28 17.36 -1.36
N ASN A 174 -0.23 18.16 -1.44
CA ASN A 174 0.13 19.19 -0.47
C ASN A 174 0.05 20.58 -1.11
N GLY A 175 -1.09 21.25 -0.94
CA GLY A 175 -1.33 22.60 -1.46
C GLY A 175 -1.86 22.61 -2.88
#